data_AF-A0A955D968-F1
#
_entry.id   AF-A0A955D968-F1
#
_cell.length_a   1.000
_cell.length_b   1.000
_cell.length_c   1.000
_cell.angle_alpha   90.00
_cell.angle_beta   90.00
_cell.angle_gamma   90.00
#
_symmetry.space_group_name_H-M   'P 1'
#
loop_
_entity.id
_entity.type
_entity.pdbx_description
1 polymer ?
#
loop_
_entity_poly.entity_id
_entity_poly.type
_entity_poly.pdbx_seq_one_letter_code
_entity_poly.pdbx_strand_id
1 'polypeptide(L)'
;MLSFVLFGAGEGESGWTPRQVYLYGPDGLPVPSEIAFEGDLLLCRKASPDTAGLALQCRLTTPTDLGAEDGAEAPAPLGVLSLRTCLLQERDDPHLLSLELARYRLMLFLNRMEEWGLADLPPDGPIMSRFEQARRVFTDALVAQRAAEGDTGLHHGFSPRADRLARRALALALDAGERLAMDKAAKDLEARVTGSAYKAAVAAYEAATQESPPPEAAIIVAGMTGVTLPGRPTIGCMVDPEVFTDEHQRAVAATSDFVSIPTRWTDLEPVEGKYAFKNTDRWIEWAVRKARLPIVAGPVIDLRPGGAPDWLYIWEND
;
A
#
# COMPACT_ATOMS: atom_id res chain seq x y z
N MET A 1 -21.75 -12.02 12.43
CA MET A 1 -20.76 -12.57 11.48
C MET A 1 -20.68 -11.65 10.28
N LEU A 2 -19.51 -11.48 9.65
CA LEU A 2 -19.43 -10.82 8.35
C LEU A 2 -19.61 -11.87 7.24
N SER A 3 -20.44 -11.56 6.26
CA SER A 3 -20.67 -12.43 5.10
C SER A 3 -20.67 -11.61 3.82
N PHE A 4 -20.15 -12.19 2.75
CA PHE A 4 -20.00 -11.52 1.46
C PHE A 4 -20.47 -12.39 0.30
N VAL A 5 -21.27 -11.82 -0.59
CA VAL A 5 -21.70 -12.43 -1.84
C VAL A 5 -20.61 -12.29 -2.90
N LEU A 6 -20.31 -13.40 -3.56
CA LEU A 6 -19.29 -13.54 -4.58
C LEU A 6 -19.91 -14.02 -5.90
N PHE A 7 -20.07 -13.12 -6.86
CA PHE A 7 -20.47 -13.54 -8.21
C PHE A 7 -19.30 -14.22 -8.93
N GLY A 8 -19.59 -15.34 -9.61
CA GLY A 8 -18.60 -16.08 -10.40
C GLY A 8 -17.44 -16.69 -9.60
N ALA A 9 -17.56 -16.77 -8.28
CA ALA A 9 -16.61 -17.53 -7.46
C ALA A 9 -17.03 -19.01 -7.42
N GLY A 10 -16.06 -19.92 -7.57
CA GLY A 10 -16.29 -21.36 -7.62
C GLY A 10 -15.20 -22.11 -8.39
N GLU A 11 -15.22 -23.44 -8.34
CA GLU A 11 -14.30 -24.32 -9.07
C GLU A 11 -14.71 -24.44 -10.55
N GLY A 12 -13.80 -24.10 -11.48
CA GLY A 12 -14.01 -24.19 -12.93
C GLY A 12 -12.95 -23.40 -13.74
N GLU A 13 -12.87 -23.61 -15.06
CA GLU A 13 -11.87 -22.97 -15.94
C GLU A 13 -11.95 -21.42 -15.98
N SER A 14 -13.12 -20.86 -15.65
CA SER A 14 -13.38 -19.41 -15.60
C SER A 14 -13.71 -18.87 -14.21
N GLY A 15 -13.74 -19.73 -13.18
CA GLY A 15 -14.03 -19.34 -11.80
C GLY A 15 -12.82 -18.67 -11.14
N TRP A 16 -13.06 -17.79 -10.17
CA TRP A 16 -11.99 -17.21 -9.36
C TRP A 16 -12.23 -17.47 -7.87
N THR A 17 -11.18 -17.82 -7.15
CA THR A 17 -11.22 -18.02 -5.70
C THR A 17 -10.37 -16.93 -5.02
N PRO A 18 -10.93 -16.14 -4.09
CA PRO A 18 -10.14 -15.26 -3.26
C PRO A 18 -9.00 -16.01 -2.56
N ARG A 19 -7.80 -15.44 -2.55
CA ARG A 19 -6.65 -15.97 -1.82
C ARG A 19 -6.25 -15.03 -0.70
N GLN A 20 -5.53 -15.53 0.30
CA GLN A 20 -4.96 -14.70 1.38
C GLN A 20 -6.04 -13.82 2.04
N VAL A 21 -7.17 -14.43 2.39
CA VAL A 21 -8.31 -13.72 2.97
C VAL A 21 -8.10 -13.58 4.47
N TYR A 22 -8.22 -12.37 5.00
CA TYR A 22 -8.16 -12.10 6.44
C TYR A 22 -9.00 -10.87 6.81
N LEU A 23 -9.48 -10.82 8.05
CA LEU A 23 -10.11 -9.62 8.60
C LEU A 23 -9.06 -8.69 9.21
N TYR A 24 -9.34 -7.39 9.23
CA TYR A 24 -8.49 -6.40 9.91
C TYR A 24 -9.32 -5.37 10.68
N GLY A 25 -8.73 -4.84 11.76
CA GLY A 25 -9.36 -3.89 12.67
C GLY A 25 -9.19 -2.41 12.27
N PRO A 26 -9.71 -1.47 13.05
CA PRO A 26 -9.58 -0.03 12.80
C PRO A 26 -8.12 0.48 12.78
N ASP A 27 -7.22 -0.23 13.45
CA ASP A 27 -5.77 -0.01 13.47
C ASP A 27 -5.07 -0.54 12.20
N GLY A 28 -5.80 -1.22 11.31
CA GLY A 28 -5.26 -1.86 10.11
C GLY A 28 -4.56 -3.19 10.37
N LEU A 29 -4.58 -3.71 11.61
CA LEU A 29 -3.95 -4.96 11.98
C LEU A 29 -4.87 -6.16 11.73
N PRO A 30 -4.32 -7.34 11.35
CA PRO A 30 -5.12 -8.55 11.22
C PRO A 30 -5.86 -8.92 12.51
N VAL A 31 -7.11 -9.38 12.35
CA VAL A 31 -7.97 -9.85 13.44
C VAL A 31 -8.08 -11.37 13.33
N PRO A 32 -7.80 -12.13 14.42
CA PRO A 32 -8.04 -13.56 14.46
C PRO A 32 -9.47 -13.91 14.04
N SER A 33 -9.60 -14.69 12.97
CA SER A 33 -10.90 -15.00 12.36
C SER A 33 -10.90 -16.34 11.65
N GLU A 34 -12.05 -16.99 11.66
CA GLU A 34 -12.34 -18.17 10.85
C GLU A 34 -12.90 -17.71 9.51
N ILE A 35 -12.30 -18.21 8.42
CA ILE A 35 -12.73 -17.91 7.05
C ILE A 35 -13.25 -19.20 6.42
N ALA A 36 -14.48 -19.16 5.89
CA ALA A 36 -15.11 -20.29 5.22
C ALA A 36 -15.76 -19.86 3.90
N PHE A 37 -15.77 -20.77 2.92
CA PHE A 37 -16.44 -20.59 1.65
C PHE A 37 -17.61 -21.57 1.54
N GLU A 38 -18.81 -21.04 1.31
CA GLU A 38 -20.04 -21.82 1.15
C GLU A 38 -20.74 -21.40 -0.15
N GLY A 39 -20.44 -22.11 -1.23
CA GLY A 39 -20.95 -21.76 -2.56
C GLY A 39 -20.45 -20.39 -3.02
N ASP A 40 -21.36 -19.43 -3.16
CA ASP A 40 -21.10 -18.04 -3.53
C ASP A 40 -20.99 -17.09 -2.32
N LEU A 41 -20.90 -17.64 -1.09
CA LEU A 41 -20.71 -16.88 0.12
C LEU A 41 -19.30 -17.05 0.69
N LEU A 42 -18.70 -15.92 1.06
CA LEU A 42 -17.54 -15.86 1.94
C LEU A 42 -17.99 -15.50 3.34
N LEU A 43 -17.79 -16.41 4.29
CA LEU A 43 -18.15 -16.27 5.68
C LEU A 43 -16.90 -15.96 6.50
N CYS A 44 -16.97 -14.90 7.31
CA CYS A 44 -15.88 -14.46 8.16
C CYS A 44 -16.38 -14.32 9.60
N ARG A 45 -15.93 -15.22 10.49
CA ARG A 45 -16.28 -15.22 11.91
C ARG A 45 -15.12 -14.67 12.73
N LYS A 46 -15.39 -13.71 13.60
CA LYS A 46 -14.42 -13.15 14.55
C LYS A 46 -14.98 -13.22 15.97
N ALA A 47 -14.08 -13.17 16.96
CA ALA A 47 -14.45 -13.28 18.37
C ALA A 47 -15.09 -11.99 18.93
N SER A 48 -14.66 -10.81 18.49
CA SER A 48 -15.22 -9.53 18.94
C SER A 48 -16.38 -9.08 18.05
N PRO A 49 -17.33 -8.28 18.56
CA PRO A 49 -18.42 -7.72 17.75
C PRO A 49 -18.04 -6.43 16.99
N ASP A 50 -16.80 -5.94 17.13
CA ASP A 50 -16.36 -4.67 16.55
C ASP A 50 -16.44 -4.63 15.02
N THR A 51 -16.38 -3.44 14.41
CA THR A 51 -16.30 -3.38 12.95
C THR A 51 -14.97 -3.91 12.45
N ALA A 52 -15.00 -4.60 11.31
CA ALA A 52 -13.79 -5.13 10.67
C ALA A 52 -13.85 -4.90 9.16
N GLY A 53 -12.68 -4.69 8.56
CA GLY A 53 -12.50 -4.74 7.11
C GLY A 53 -12.10 -6.14 6.68
N LEU A 54 -12.39 -6.48 5.43
CA LEU A 54 -11.91 -7.69 4.79
C LEU A 54 -10.75 -7.33 3.86
N ALA A 55 -9.66 -8.08 3.91
CA ALA A 55 -8.58 -8.04 2.95
C ALA A 55 -8.51 -9.38 2.19
N LEU A 56 -8.26 -9.33 0.89
CA LEU A 56 -8.12 -10.52 0.05
C LEU A 56 -7.29 -10.23 -1.20
N GLN A 57 -6.70 -11.28 -1.77
CA GLN A 57 -6.13 -11.27 -3.10
C GLN A 57 -7.15 -11.74 -4.13
N CYS A 58 -7.41 -10.90 -5.14
CA CYS A 58 -8.23 -11.27 -6.28
C CYS A 58 -7.59 -10.84 -7.61
N ARG A 59 -7.92 -11.57 -8.67
CA ARG A 59 -7.60 -11.17 -10.03
C ARG A 59 -8.61 -10.11 -10.47
N LEU A 60 -8.12 -9.01 -11.02
CA LEU A 60 -9.00 -8.02 -11.61
C LEU A 60 -9.50 -8.49 -12.97
N THR A 61 -10.82 -8.48 -13.14
CA THR A 61 -11.48 -8.71 -14.43
C THR A 61 -11.00 -7.68 -15.45
N THR A 62 -10.74 -8.15 -16.68
CA THR A 62 -10.33 -7.30 -17.78
C THR A 62 -11.50 -6.43 -18.24
N PRO A 63 -11.25 -5.30 -18.93
CA PRO A 63 -12.31 -4.46 -19.51
C PRO A 63 -13.23 -5.23 -20.46
N THR A 64 -12.71 -6.27 -21.11
CA THR A 64 -13.46 -7.23 -21.92
C THR A 64 -14.50 -8.00 -21.11
N ASP A 65 -14.19 -8.33 -19.85
CA ASP A 65 -15.09 -9.01 -18.91
C ASP A 65 -16.14 -8.06 -18.30
N LEU A 66 -15.90 -6.75 -18.35
CA LEU A 66 -16.77 -5.70 -17.81
C LEU A 66 -17.81 -5.18 -18.80
N GLY A 67 -17.71 -5.59 -20.08
CA GLY A 67 -18.50 -5.08 -21.19
C GLY A 67 -17.92 -3.77 -21.74
N ALA A 68 -17.68 -3.73 -23.05
CA ALA A 68 -17.29 -2.51 -23.75
C ALA A 68 -18.51 -1.60 -23.87
N GLU A 69 -18.73 -0.72 -22.89
CA GLU A 69 -19.56 0.46 -23.08
C GLU A 69 -18.67 1.69 -23.04
N ASP A 70 -18.68 2.41 -24.16
CA ASP A 70 -17.93 3.61 -24.53
C ASP A 70 -16.46 3.38 -24.89
N GLY A 71 -16.06 3.99 -26.02
CA GLY A 71 -14.73 3.89 -26.66
C GLY A 71 -13.58 4.48 -25.86
N ALA A 72 -13.60 4.33 -24.53
CA ALA A 72 -12.50 4.56 -23.63
C ALA A 72 -11.53 3.37 -23.68
N GLU A 73 -10.24 3.68 -23.70
CA GLU A 73 -9.18 2.68 -23.69
C GLU A 73 -9.29 1.81 -22.43
N ALA A 74 -9.39 0.51 -22.66
CA ALA A 74 -9.43 -0.55 -21.66
C ALA A 74 -8.15 -0.52 -20.82
N PRO A 75 -8.21 -0.43 -19.47
CA PRO A 75 -7.01 -0.58 -18.64
C PRO A 75 -6.36 -1.96 -18.86
N ALA A 76 -5.03 -1.98 -18.87
CA ALA A 76 -4.26 -3.22 -18.95
C ALA A 76 -4.60 -4.17 -17.78
N PRO A 77 -4.51 -5.50 -17.95
CA PRO A 77 -4.73 -6.44 -16.85
C PRO A 77 -3.72 -6.18 -15.72
N LEU A 78 -4.22 -5.74 -14.56
CA LEU A 78 -3.42 -5.39 -13.38
C LEU A 78 -2.95 -6.62 -12.57
N GLY A 79 -3.17 -7.83 -13.07
CA GLY A 79 -2.78 -9.08 -12.42
C GLY A 79 -3.62 -9.41 -11.18
N VAL A 80 -2.96 -9.98 -10.17
CA VAL A 80 -3.55 -10.29 -8.86
C VAL A 80 -3.20 -9.18 -7.89
N LEU A 81 -4.22 -8.52 -7.32
CA LEU A 81 -4.03 -7.44 -6.35
C LEU A 81 -4.55 -7.83 -4.98
N SER A 82 -3.90 -7.30 -3.95
CA SER A 82 -4.44 -7.30 -2.58
C SER A 82 -5.37 -6.11 -2.42
N LEU A 83 -6.66 -6.37 -2.23
CA LEU A 83 -7.70 -5.36 -2.07
C LEU A 83 -8.33 -5.46 -0.69
N ARG A 84 -9.01 -4.38 -0.29
CA ARG A 84 -9.64 -4.27 1.03
C ARG A 84 -11.03 -3.64 0.91
N THR A 85 -11.88 -3.88 1.90
CA THR A 85 -13.17 -3.18 2.07
C THR A 85 -13.04 -2.03 3.06
N CYS A 86 -14.05 -1.19 3.22
CA CYS A 86 -14.13 -0.35 4.42
C CYS A 86 -14.35 -1.21 5.67
N LEU A 87 -14.28 -0.62 6.87
CA LEU A 87 -14.75 -1.28 8.09
C LEU A 87 -16.26 -1.47 8.00
N LEU A 88 -16.73 -2.70 8.17
CA LEU A 88 -18.13 -3.08 8.04
C LEU A 88 -18.69 -3.55 9.38
N GLN A 89 -19.97 -3.26 9.58
CA GLN A 89 -20.75 -3.82 10.67
C GLN A 89 -21.24 -5.22 10.30
N GLU A 90 -21.34 -6.07 11.31
CA GLU A 90 -22.06 -7.33 11.20
C GLU A 90 -23.55 -7.06 11.03
N ARG A 91 -24.19 -7.79 10.12
CA ARG A 91 -25.62 -7.73 9.86
C ARG A 91 -26.09 -9.07 9.32
N ASP A 92 -27.41 -9.30 9.33
CA ASP A 92 -28.00 -10.58 8.90
C ASP A 92 -27.84 -10.80 7.38
N ASP A 93 -28.05 -9.76 6.57
CA ASP A 93 -27.89 -9.83 5.11
C ASP A 93 -26.42 -9.72 4.68
N PRO A 94 -25.93 -10.53 3.73
CA PRO A 94 -24.54 -10.44 3.29
C PRO A 94 -24.24 -9.13 2.57
N HIS A 95 -22.96 -8.75 2.49
CA HIS A 95 -22.47 -7.61 1.72
C HIS A 95 -22.13 -8.03 0.28
N LEU A 96 -22.29 -7.16 -0.71
CA LEU A 96 -21.81 -7.44 -2.07
C LEU A 96 -20.31 -7.13 -2.14
N LEU A 97 -19.46 -8.15 -2.28
CA LEU A 97 -18.01 -7.96 -2.15
C LEU A 97 -17.45 -6.92 -3.12
N SER A 98 -17.79 -7.05 -4.40
CA SER A 98 -17.30 -6.13 -5.45
C SER A 98 -17.64 -4.67 -5.16
N LEU A 99 -18.81 -4.43 -4.56
CA LEU A 99 -19.28 -3.11 -4.18
C LEU A 99 -18.51 -2.56 -2.97
N GLU A 100 -18.23 -3.40 -1.97
CA GLU A 100 -17.42 -3.01 -0.82
C GLU A 100 -15.95 -2.73 -1.17
N LEU A 101 -15.37 -3.51 -2.10
CA LEU A 101 -14.03 -3.27 -2.63
C LEU A 101 -13.97 -1.95 -3.42
N ALA A 102 -14.97 -1.68 -4.26
CA ALA A 102 -15.06 -0.42 -5.01
C ALA A 102 -15.18 0.79 -4.06
N ARG A 103 -16.02 0.69 -3.02
CA ARG A 103 -16.19 1.74 -2.01
C ARG A 103 -14.86 2.09 -1.33
N TYR A 104 -14.13 1.08 -0.89
CA TYR A 104 -12.82 1.29 -0.27
C TYR A 104 -11.84 1.97 -1.24
N ARG A 105 -11.80 1.54 -2.50
CA ARG A 105 -10.86 2.11 -3.48
C ARG A 105 -11.15 3.59 -3.77
N LEU A 106 -12.43 3.97 -3.85
CA LEU A 106 -12.84 5.37 -4.00
C LEU A 106 -12.46 6.21 -2.77
N MET A 107 -12.71 5.69 -1.56
CA MET A 107 -12.30 6.35 -0.32
C MET A 107 -10.77 6.52 -0.26
N LEU A 108 -10.01 5.46 -0.58
CA LEU A 108 -8.55 5.50 -0.58
C LEU A 108 -8.01 6.56 -1.55
N PHE A 109 -8.60 6.70 -2.74
CA PHE A 109 -8.23 7.74 -3.68
C PHE A 109 -8.38 9.14 -3.06
N LEU A 110 -9.54 9.43 -2.45
CA LEU A 110 -9.81 10.73 -1.83
C LEU A 110 -8.84 11.01 -0.68
N ASN A 111 -8.64 10.03 0.20
CA ASN A 111 -7.72 10.15 1.33
C ASN A 111 -6.28 10.43 0.87
N ARG A 112 -5.79 9.72 -0.17
CA ARG A 112 -4.44 9.95 -0.70
C ARG A 112 -4.31 11.28 -1.41
N MET A 113 -5.33 11.71 -2.15
CA MET A 113 -5.34 13.02 -2.79
C MET A 113 -5.25 14.15 -1.75
N GLU A 114 -5.98 14.03 -0.64
CA GLU A 114 -5.90 14.98 0.48
C GLU A 114 -4.55 14.94 1.18
N GLU A 115 -4.11 13.75 1.62
CA GLU A 115 -2.85 13.54 2.34
C GLU A 115 -1.62 14.00 1.52
N TRP A 116 -1.65 13.82 0.20
CA TRP A 116 -0.56 14.23 -0.67
C TRP A 116 -0.65 15.69 -1.12
N GLY A 117 -1.68 16.43 -0.68
CA GLY A 117 -1.88 17.83 -1.04
C GLY A 117 -2.12 18.03 -2.54
N LEU A 118 -2.92 17.15 -3.15
CA LEU A 118 -3.24 17.17 -4.59
C LEU A 118 -4.71 17.59 -4.85
N ALA A 119 -5.25 18.46 -4.00
CA ALA A 119 -6.65 18.92 -4.10
C ALA A 119 -6.91 19.80 -5.33
N ASP A 120 -5.85 20.36 -5.90
CA ASP A 120 -5.81 21.32 -7.00
C ASP A 120 -5.60 20.66 -8.38
N LEU A 121 -5.79 19.33 -8.46
CA LEU A 121 -5.83 18.62 -9.74
C LEU A 121 -6.94 19.18 -10.65
N PRO A 122 -6.66 19.41 -11.95
CA PRO A 122 -7.67 19.89 -12.90
C PRO A 122 -8.88 18.95 -12.97
N PRO A 123 -10.12 19.45 -12.81
CA PRO A 123 -11.33 18.62 -12.86
C PRO A 123 -11.48 17.83 -14.16
N ASP A 124 -11.10 18.44 -15.28
CA ASP A 124 -11.14 17.83 -16.62
C ASP A 124 -9.84 17.07 -16.96
N GLY A 125 -8.90 16.98 -16.01
CA GLY A 125 -7.66 16.24 -16.16
C GLY A 125 -7.89 14.73 -16.19
N PRO A 126 -6.93 13.94 -16.72
CA PRO A 126 -7.09 12.50 -16.90
C PRO A 126 -7.31 11.73 -15.59
N ILE A 127 -6.74 12.20 -14.48
CA ILE A 127 -6.90 11.59 -13.14
C ILE A 127 -8.34 11.80 -12.64
N MET A 128 -8.79 13.06 -12.59
CA MET A 128 -10.11 13.41 -12.07
C MET A 128 -11.24 12.91 -12.96
N SER A 129 -11.09 12.99 -14.29
CA SER A 129 -12.04 12.41 -15.24
C SER A 129 -12.24 10.91 -15.00
N ARG A 130 -11.15 10.16 -14.78
CA ARG A 130 -11.24 8.71 -14.49
C ARG A 130 -11.87 8.42 -13.13
N PHE A 131 -11.52 9.18 -12.10
CA PHE A 131 -12.14 9.06 -10.78
C PHE A 131 -13.65 9.36 -10.82
N GLU A 132 -14.05 10.40 -11.54
CA GLU A 132 -15.46 10.78 -11.72
C GLU A 132 -16.25 9.72 -12.49
N GLN A 133 -15.66 9.09 -13.51
CA GLN A 133 -16.25 7.91 -14.16
C GLN A 133 -16.46 6.77 -13.16
N ALA A 134 -15.47 6.46 -12.32
CA ALA A 134 -15.57 5.43 -11.29
C ALA A 134 -16.71 5.73 -10.30
N ARG A 135 -16.82 6.99 -9.85
CA ARG A 135 -17.87 7.44 -8.92
C ARG A 135 -19.28 7.36 -9.51
N ARG A 136 -19.45 7.70 -10.79
CA ARG A 136 -20.73 7.56 -11.51
C ARG A 136 -21.14 6.10 -11.61
N VAL A 137 -20.26 5.24 -12.10
CA VAL A 137 -20.53 3.79 -12.24
C VAL A 137 -20.78 3.14 -10.87
N PHE A 138 -20.09 3.59 -9.81
CA PHE A 138 -20.36 3.13 -8.44
C PHE A 138 -21.75 3.53 -7.95
N THR A 139 -22.19 4.76 -8.27
CA THR A 139 -23.57 5.21 -7.99
C THR A 139 -24.57 4.34 -8.71
N ASP A 140 -24.34 4.01 -9.99
CA ASP A 140 -25.21 3.10 -10.76
C ASP A 140 -25.25 1.70 -10.13
N ALA A 141 -24.13 1.21 -9.60
CA ALA A 141 -24.06 -0.07 -8.89
C ALA A 141 -24.88 -0.05 -7.58
N LEU A 142 -24.85 1.05 -6.83
CA LEU A 142 -25.67 1.24 -5.63
C LEU A 142 -27.17 1.27 -5.96
N VAL A 143 -27.55 1.94 -7.05
CA VAL A 143 -28.95 1.97 -7.51
C VAL A 143 -29.40 0.58 -7.96
N ALA A 144 -28.54 -0.16 -8.66
CA ALA A 144 -28.83 -1.52 -9.11
C ALA A 144 -28.70 -2.60 -8.02
N GLN A 145 -28.29 -2.23 -6.79
CA GLN A 145 -27.85 -3.17 -5.75
C GLN A 145 -28.88 -4.25 -5.45
N ARG A 146 -30.16 -3.88 -5.40
CA ARG A 146 -31.27 -4.81 -5.19
C ARG A 146 -32.00 -5.09 -6.49
N ALA A 147 -32.60 -6.27 -6.57
CA ALA A 147 -33.39 -6.71 -7.72
C ALA A 147 -34.48 -5.70 -8.11
N ALA A 148 -34.56 -5.37 -9.40
CA ALA A 148 -35.73 -4.72 -10.00
C ALA A 148 -36.71 -5.75 -10.57
N GLU A 149 -37.96 -5.35 -10.85
CA GLU A 149 -38.92 -6.20 -11.55
C GLU A 149 -38.34 -6.66 -12.90
N GLY A 150 -38.19 -7.99 -13.06
CA GLY A 150 -37.64 -8.61 -14.27
C GLY A 150 -36.19 -9.05 -14.19
N ASP A 151 -35.46 -8.78 -13.09
CA ASP A 151 -34.11 -9.31 -12.90
C ASP A 151 -34.13 -10.84 -12.68
N THR A 152 -33.27 -11.54 -13.40
CA THR A 152 -33.06 -13.00 -13.27
C THR A 152 -31.63 -13.29 -12.80
N GLY A 153 -31.43 -14.42 -12.11
CA GLY A 153 -30.10 -14.82 -11.61
C GLY A 153 -29.64 -14.00 -10.40
N LEU A 154 -30.53 -13.71 -9.46
CA LEU A 154 -30.16 -13.03 -8.20
C LEU A 154 -29.32 -13.96 -7.31
N HIS A 155 -28.33 -13.38 -6.64
CA HIS A 155 -27.55 -14.07 -5.61
C HIS A 155 -27.76 -13.34 -4.28
N HIS A 156 -28.42 -14.01 -3.32
CA HIS A 156 -28.73 -13.44 -1.99
C HIS A 156 -29.34 -12.02 -2.02
N GLY A 157 -30.26 -11.78 -2.97
CA GLY A 157 -30.95 -10.49 -3.12
C GLY A 157 -30.19 -9.42 -3.93
N PHE A 158 -28.96 -9.70 -4.36
CA PHE A 158 -28.18 -8.81 -5.22
C PHE A 158 -28.35 -9.16 -6.70
N SER A 159 -28.40 -8.13 -7.55
CA SER A 159 -28.50 -8.30 -9.00
C SER A 159 -27.12 -8.55 -9.64
N PRO A 160 -27.02 -9.41 -10.68
CA PRO A 160 -25.80 -9.54 -11.49
C PRO A 160 -25.35 -8.21 -12.10
N ARG A 161 -26.30 -7.31 -12.38
CA ARG A 161 -26.02 -5.96 -12.88
C ARG A 161 -25.25 -5.13 -11.86
N ALA A 162 -25.63 -5.19 -10.58
CA ALA A 162 -24.92 -4.48 -9.51
C ALA A 162 -23.47 -4.95 -9.40
N ASP A 163 -23.23 -6.27 -9.41
CA ASP A 163 -21.88 -6.82 -9.34
C ASP A 163 -21.02 -6.38 -10.52
N ARG A 164 -21.55 -6.45 -11.75
CA ARG A 164 -20.83 -6.00 -12.95
C ARG A 164 -20.46 -4.51 -12.88
N LEU A 165 -21.41 -3.66 -12.49
CA LEU A 165 -21.16 -2.22 -12.32
C LEU A 165 -20.15 -1.96 -11.19
N ALA A 166 -20.24 -2.67 -10.06
CA ALA A 166 -19.31 -2.54 -8.96
C ALA A 166 -17.87 -2.94 -9.34
N ARG A 167 -17.70 -4.04 -10.08
CA ARG A 167 -16.38 -4.43 -10.63
C ARG A 167 -15.82 -3.40 -11.61
N ARG A 168 -16.70 -2.80 -12.44
CA ARG A 168 -16.29 -1.72 -13.36
C ARG A 168 -15.86 -0.47 -12.59
N ALA A 169 -16.62 -0.06 -11.58
CA ALA A 169 -16.24 1.04 -10.71
C ALA A 169 -14.91 0.79 -10.00
N LEU A 170 -14.70 -0.42 -9.47
CA LEU A 170 -13.44 -0.83 -8.86
C LEU A 170 -12.26 -0.69 -9.84
N ALA A 171 -12.39 -1.22 -11.07
CA ALA A 171 -11.35 -1.13 -12.09
C ALA A 171 -11.02 0.32 -12.48
N LEU A 172 -12.04 1.17 -12.65
CA LEU A 172 -11.85 2.60 -12.94
C LEU A 172 -11.17 3.34 -11.77
N ALA A 173 -11.57 3.04 -10.53
CA ALA A 173 -10.96 3.63 -9.33
C ALA A 173 -9.51 3.17 -9.13
N LEU A 174 -9.18 1.94 -9.53
CA LEU A 174 -7.81 1.44 -9.56
C LEU A 174 -6.94 2.20 -10.56
N ASP A 175 -7.42 2.38 -11.80
CA ASP A 175 -6.71 3.17 -12.83
C ASP A 175 -6.53 4.63 -12.41
N ALA A 176 -7.57 5.25 -11.82
CA ALA A 176 -7.46 6.61 -11.28
C ALA A 176 -6.40 6.71 -10.18
N GLY A 177 -6.38 5.73 -9.24
CA GLY A 177 -5.38 5.67 -8.18
C GLY A 177 -3.95 5.46 -8.68
N GLU A 178 -3.76 4.65 -9.72
CA GLU A 178 -2.45 4.46 -10.36
C GLU A 178 -1.95 5.76 -10.98
N ARG A 179 -2.82 6.45 -11.74
CA ARG A 179 -2.47 7.75 -12.34
C ARG A 179 -2.14 8.80 -11.28
N LEU A 180 -2.88 8.82 -10.16
CA LEU A 180 -2.59 9.70 -9.02
C LEU A 180 -1.21 9.41 -8.42
N ALA A 181 -0.87 8.14 -8.22
CA ALA A 181 0.43 7.73 -7.69
C ALA A 181 1.57 8.10 -8.64
N MET A 182 1.39 7.91 -9.95
CA MET A 182 2.38 8.26 -10.97
C MET A 182 2.61 9.77 -11.08
N ASP A 183 1.55 10.59 -11.02
CA ASP A 183 1.66 12.05 -11.00
C ASP A 183 2.40 12.55 -9.75
N LYS A 184 2.06 11.99 -8.57
CA LYS A 184 2.76 12.29 -7.32
C LYS A 184 4.24 11.91 -7.39
N ALA A 185 4.55 10.71 -7.87
CA ALA A 185 5.91 10.23 -8.00
C ALA A 185 6.73 11.10 -8.97
N ALA A 186 6.14 11.53 -10.09
CA ALA A 186 6.80 12.43 -11.04
C ALA A 186 7.11 13.79 -10.42
N LYS A 187 6.15 14.41 -9.74
CA LYS A 187 6.33 15.70 -9.03
C LYS A 187 7.40 15.60 -7.94
N ASP A 188 7.37 14.54 -7.14
CA ASP A 188 8.35 14.33 -6.07
C ASP A 188 9.75 14.07 -6.63
N LEU A 189 9.86 13.31 -7.72
CA LEU A 189 11.13 13.07 -8.39
C LEU A 189 11.69 14.36 -9.00
N GLU A 190 10.86 15.15 -9.69
CA GLU A 190 11.27 16.44 -10.25
C GLU A 190 11.74 17.39 -9.14
N ALA A 191 11.00 17.48 -8.04
CA ALA A 191 11.36 18.33 -6.92
C ALA A 191 12.69 17.92 -6.27
N ARG A 192 12.96 16.61 -6.21
CA ARG A 192 14.26 16.08 -5.75
C ARG A 192 15.39 16.41 -6.74
N VAL A 193 15.16 16.24 -8.03
CA VAL A 193 16.19 16.45 -9.08
C VAL A 193 16.56 17.92 -9.21
N THR A 194 15.58 18.82 -9.12
CA THR A 194 15.78 20.27 -9.24
C THR A 194 16.26 20.94 -7.94
N GLY A 195 16.27 20.20 -6.83
CA GLY A 195 16.59 20.70 -5.50
C GLY A 195 15.48 21.59 -4.91
N SER A 196 14.32 21.71 -5.54
CA SER A 196 13.20 22.48 -5.00
C SER A 196 12.64 21.85 -3.72
N ALA A 197 12.67 20.52 -3.61
CA ALA A 197 12.33 19.80 -2.39
C ALA A 197 13.22 20.21 -1.21
N TYR A 198 14.54 20.36 -1.44
CA TYR A 198 15.47 20.82 -0.42
C TYR A 198 15.22 22.27 -0.01
N LYS A 199 15.00 23.16 -0.98
CA LYS A 199 14.66 24.56 -0.70
C LYS A 199 13.38 24.67 0.15
N ALA A 200 12.35 23.88 -0.17
CA ALA A 200 11.13 23.82 0.61
C ALA A 200 11.38 23.29 2.03
N ALA A 201 12.24 22.26 2.17
CA ALA A 201 12.61 21.72 3.47
C ALA A 201 13.36 22.74 4.34
N VAL A 202 14.31 23.49 3.75
CA VAL A 202 15.01 24.59 4.44
C VAL A 202 14.03 25.67 4.89
N ALA A 203 13.12 26.10 4.02
CA ALA A 203 12.10 27.09 4.39
C ALA A 203 11.18 26.58 5.52
N ALA A 204 10.80 25.31 5.51
CA ALA A 204 10.02 24.69 6.58
C ALA A 204 10.80 24.60 7.90
N TYR A 205 12.09 24.27 7.83
CA TYR A 205 12.98 24.29 9.00
C TYR A 205 13.09 25.69 9.59
N GLU A 206 13.39 26.70 8.77
CA GLU A 206 13.51 28.11 9.20
C GLU A 206 12.20 28.62 9.81
N ALA A 207 11.05 28.26 9.24
CA ALA A 207 9.75 28.61 9.78
C ALA A 207 9.49 27.96 11.15
N ALA A 208 9.96 26.74 11.38
CA ALA A 208 9.75 25.99 12.61
C ALA A 208 10.73 26.34 13.73
N THR A 209 11.99 26.62 13.40
CA THR A 209 13.08 26.83 14.38
C THR A 209 13.47 28.30 14.54
N GLN A 210 13.09 29.17 13.59
CA GLN A 210 13.57 30.55 13.47
C GLN A 210 15.09 30.66 13.26
N GLU A 211 15.74 29.58 12.81
CA GLU A 211 17.17 29.51 12.53
C GLU A 211 17.42 28.97 11.12
N SER A 212 18.50 29.44 10.47
CA SER A 212 18.96 28.84 9.21
C SER A 212 19.77 27.56 9.49
N PRO A 213 19.52 26.46 8.76
CA PRO A 213 20.29 25.25 8.93
C PRO A 213 21.73 25.47 8.45
N PRO A 214 22.70 24.68 8.94
CA PRO A 214 24.07 24.73 8.43
C PRO A 214 24.10 24.50 6.91
N PRO A 215 25.06 25.10 6.19
CA PRO A 215 25.22 24.87 4.76
C PRO A 215 25.34 23.37 4.46
N GLU A 216 24.62 22.92 3.42
CA GLU A 216 24.59 21.51 2.97
C GLU A 216 24.16 20.50 4.05
N ALA A 217 23.45 20.95 5.09
CA ALA A 217 22.90 20.04 6.07
C ALA A 217 21.72 19.25 5.50
N ALA A 218 21.67 17.95 5.81
CA ALA A 218 20.44 17.17 5.72
C ALA A 218 19.34 17.81 6.58
N ILE A 219 18.14 18.01 6.01
CA ILE A 219 17.00 18.61 6.72
C ILE A 219 15.97 17.55 7.07
N ILE A 220 15.57 17.52 8.35
CA ILE A 220 14.44 16.73 8.83
C ILE A 220 13.24 17.66 8.95
N VAL A 221 12.20 17.39 8.18
CA VAL A 221 10.93 18.13 8.25
C VAL A 221 9.95 17.32 9.08
N ALA A 222 9.39 17.94 10.12
CA ALA A 222 8.39 17.28 10.96
C ALA A 222 7.20 16.79 10.12
N GLY A 223 6.78 15.54 10.35
CA GLY A 223 5.68 14.91 9.60
C GLY A 223 6.08 14.29 8.26
N MET A 224 7.31 14.50 7.78
CA MET A 224 7.84 13.78 6.62
C MET A 224 8.59 12.53 7.06
N THR A 225 8.47 11.46 6.27
CA THR A 225 9.30 10.26 6.48
C THR A 225 10.68 10.48 5.87
N GLY A 226 11.73 10.33 6.68
CA GLY A 226 13.11 10.42 6.24
C GLY A 226 13.72 11.82 6.32
N VAL A 227 14.72 12.07 5.49
CA VAL A 227 15.57 13.28 5.48
C VAL A 227 15.65 13.82 4.05
N THR A 228 15.61 15.15 3.91
CA THR A 228 15.79 15.84 2.64
C THR A 228 17.25 16.29 2.50
N LEU A 229 17.92 15.84 1.43
CA LEU A 229 19.33 16.12 1.19
C LEU A 229 19.53 17.37 0.32
N PRO A 230 20.62 18.13 0.51
CA PRO A 230 20.94 19.34 -0.28
C PRO A 230 21.20 19.07 -1.75
N GLY A 231 21.62 17.85 -2.07
CA GLY A 231 21.92 17.39 -3.41
C GLY A 231 21.30 16.03 -3.68
N ARG A 232 21.38 15.63 -4.94
CA ARG A 232 20.98 14.28 -5.36
C ARG A 232 22.02 13.29 -4.84
N PRO A 233 21.68 12.35 -3.92
CA PRO A 233 22.57 11.24 -3.64
C PRO A 233 22.70 10.40 -4.91
N THR A 234 23.92 10.16 -5.35
CA THR A 234 24.22 9.44 -6.59
C THR A 234 24.71 8.04 -6.30
N ILE A 235 25.63 7.90 -5.33
CA ILE A 235 26.32 6.64 -5.04
C ILE A 235 26.24 6.40 -3.54
N GLY A 236 25.84 5.18 -3.17
CA GLY A 236 25.93 4.70 -1.80
C GLY A 236 26.69 3.39 -1.76
N CYS A 237 27.24 3.08 -0.59
CA CYS A 237 27.85 1.78 -0.33
C CYS A 237 27.13 1.05 0.79
N MET A 238 26.94 -0.25 0.63
CA MET A 238 26.54 -1.11 1.73
C MET A 238 27.79 -1.49 2.53
N VAL A 239 27.76 -1.27 3.84
CA VAL A 239 28.83 -1.69 4.73
C VAL A 239 28.54 -3.07 5.29
N ASP A 240 29.61 -3.84 5.53
CA ASP A 240 29.52 -5.03 6.35
C ASP A 240 29.57 -4.60 7.83
N PRO A 241 28.53 -4.89 8.66
CA PRO A 241 28.54 -4.54 10.07
C PRO A 241 29.74 -5.12 10.84
N GLU A 242 30.27 -6.27 10.42
CA GLU A 242 31.37 -6.95 11.11
C GLU A 242 32.73 -6.29 10.85
N VAL A 243 32.89 -5.63 9.70
CA VAL A 243 34.16 -5.03 9.27
C VAL A 243 34.17 -3.54 9.55
N PHE A 244 34.90 -3.09 10.59
CA PHE A 244 34.97 -1.68 10.98
C PHE A 244 36.42 -1.24 11.20
N THR A 245 37.14 -0.95 10.12
CA THR A 245 38.52 -0.43 10.17
C THR A 245 38.58 1.03 9.72
N ASP A 246 39.66 1.73 10.05
CA ASP A 246 39.84 3.13 9.65
C ASP A 246 39.98 3.30 8.13
N GLU A 247 40.49 2.28 7.43
CA GLU A 247 40.57 2.26 5.96
C GLU A 247 39.18 2.16 5.34
N HIS A 248 38.32 1.29 5.87
CA HIS A 248 36.93 1.16 5.41
C HIS A 248 36.16 2.45 5.65
N GLN A 249 36.25 3.03 6.84
CA GLN A 249 35.63 4.33 7.15
C GLN A 249 36.10 5.41 6.16
N ARG A 250 37.40 5.50 5.89
CA ARG A 250 37.97 6.48 4.96
C ARG A 250 37.49 6.25 3.53
N ALA A 251 37.44 5.01 3.07
CA ALA A 251 36.93 4.67 1.74
C ALA A 251 35.46 5.08 1.60
N VAL A 252 34.60 4.66 2.53
CA VAL A 252 33.17 5.00 2.53
C VAL A 252 32.95 6.50 2.52
N ALA A 253 33.63 7.25 3.40
CA ALA A 253 33.48 8.70 3.48
C ALA A 253 33.98 9.45 2.23
N ALA A 254 34.94 8.87 1.50
CA ALA A 254 35.51 9.49 0.31
C ALA A 254 34.72 9.21 -0.97
N THR A 255 33.95 8.12 -1.03
CA THR A 255 33.34 7.64 -2.29
C THR A 255 31.82 7.57 -2.29
N SER A 256 31.17 7.81 -1.14
CA SER A 256 29.72 7.56 -0.99
C SER A 256 28.98 8.80 -0.47
N ASP A 257 27.84 9.08 -1.08
CA ASP A 257 26.92 10.16 -0.67
C ASP A 257 26.03 9.71 0.50
N PHE A 258 25.85 8.40 0.69
CA PHE A 258 25.11 7.78 1.78
C PHE A 258 25.64 6.38 2.07
N VAL A 259 25.35 5.87 3.27
CA VAL A 259 25.72 4.52 3.67
C VAL A 259 24.48 3.66 3.87
N SER A 260 24.49 2.45 3.32
CA SER A 260 23.46 1.44 3.58
C SER A 260 23.95 0.51 4.68
N ILE A 261 23.20 0.42 5.76
CA ILE A 261 23.54 -0.39 6.93
C ILE A 261 22.58 -1.58 6.98
N PRO A 262 23.08 -2.82 6.80
CA PRO A 262 22.25 -4.01 6.88
C PRO A 262 21.57 -4.15 8.24
N THR A 263 20.26 -4.38 8.22
CA THR A 263 19.45 -4.63 9.43
C THR A 263 18.61 -5.89 9.29
N ARG A 264 19.17 -6.92 8.65
CA ARG A 264 18.47 -8.19 8.40
C ARG A 264 18.08 -8.82 9.74
N TRP A 265 16.88 -9.38 9.83
CA TRP A 265 16.39 -9.98 11.07
C TRP A 265 17.32 -11.09 11.57
N THR A 266 17.82 -11.96 10.69
CA THR A 266 18.80 -13.01 11.03
C THR A 266 20.07 -12.48 11.69
N ASP A 267 20.55 -11.29 11.29
CA ASP A 267 21.76 -10.69 11.88
C ASP A 267 21.46 -10.00 13.20
N LEU A 268 20.30 -9.34 13.30
CA LEU A 268 19.92 -8.54 14.45
C LEU A 268 19.35 -9.38 15.60
N GLU A 269 18.79 -10.54 15.31
CA GLU A 269 18.26 -11.49 16.30
C GLU A 269 18.61 -12.93 15.89
N PRO A 270 19.90 -13.31 15.95
CA PRO A 270 20.35 -14.65 15.56
C PRO A 270 19.81 -15.75 16.48
N VAL A 271 19.42 -15.40 17.71
CA VAL A 271 18.77 -16.28 18.67
C VAL A 271 17.53 -15.56 19.18
N GLU A 272 16.40 -16.26 19.27
CA GLU A 272 15.12 -15.72 19.73
C GLU A 272 15.27 -14.93 21.05
N GLY A 273 14.82 -13.69 21.04
CA GLY A 273 14.89 -12.74 22.14
C GLY A 273 16.29 -12.16 22.43
N LYS A 274 17.33 -12.53 21.66
CA LYS A 274 18.71 -12.05 21.85
C LYS A 274 19.16 -11.16 20.69
N TYR A 275 19.11 -9.86 20.95
CA TYR A 275 19.45 -8.85 19.94
C TYR A 275 20.94 -8.53 19.85
N ALA A 276 21.44 -8.38 18.62
CA ALA A 276 22.85 -8.13 18.28
C ALA A 276 23.04 -6.79 17.54
N PHE A 277 22.78 -5.65 18.22
CA PHE A 277 22.85 -4.33 17.59
C PHE A 277 24.26 -3.70 17.55
N LYS A 278 25.21 -4.20 18.36
CA LYS A 278 26.51 -3.56 18.60
C LYS A 278 27.26 -3.12 17.33
N ASN A 279 27.32 -4.00 16.33
CA ASN A 279 28.08 -3.75 15.11
C ASN A 279 27.39 -2.71 14.21
N THR A 280 26.07 -2.83 14.07
CA THR A 280 25.20 -1.90 13.36
C THR A 280 25.20 -0.51 14.00
N ASP A 281 25.04 -0.45 15.33
CA ASP A 281 25.05 0.80 16.11
C ASP A 281 26.36 1.56 15.94
N ARG A 282 27.49 0.84 15.93
CA ARG A 282 28.81 1.45 15.72
C ARG A 282 28.92 2.12 14.35
N TRP A 283 28.39 1.50 13.29
CA TRP A 283 28.34 2.10 11.96
C TRP A 283 27.38 3.28 11.89
N ILE A 284 26.21 3.19 12.54
CA ILE A 284 25.24 4.30 12.64
C ILE A 284 25.88 5.49 13.35
N GLU A 285 26.51 5.27 14.51
CA GLU A 285 27.16 6.32 15.28
C GLU A 285 28.26 7.00 14.45
N TRP A 286 29.10 6.22 13.78
CA TRP A 286 30.13 6.75 12.89
C TRP A 286 29.55 7.60 11.76
N ALA A 287 28.53 7.09 11.07
CA ALA A 287 27.91 7.76 9.94
C ALA A 287 27.27 9.10 10.36
N VAL A 288 26.56 9.12 11.49
CA VAL A 288 25.91 10.33 12.01
C VAL A 288 26.93 11.32 12.59
N ARG A 289 27.81 10.87 13.49
CA ARG A 289 28.64 11.78 14.31
C ARG A 289 29.93 12.21 13.63
N LYS A 290 30.54 11.32 12.83
CA LYS A 290 31.87 11.54 12.24
C LYS A 290 31.79 11.83 10.75
N ALA A 291 31.12 10.96 9.97
CA ALA A 291 31.08 11.08 8.52
C ALA A 291 30.01 12.06 8.01
N ARG A 292 28.99 12.35 8.83
CA ARG A 292 27.79 13.13 8.46
C ARG A 292 27.10 12.59 7.20
N LEU A 293 27.12 11.26 7.04
CA LEU A 293 26.49 10.59 5.91
C LEU A 293 25.05 10.19 6.26
N PRO A 294 24.09 10.42 5.36
CA PRO A 294 22.75 9.84 5.44
C PRO A 294 22.83 8.31 5.50
N ILE A 295 21.89 7.72 6.22
CA ILE A 295 21.82 6.27 6.44
C ILE A 295 20.57 5.72 5.77
N VAL A 296 20.74 4.60 5.06
CA VAL A 296 19.65 3.71 4.64
C VAL A 296 19.78 2.44 5.48
N ALA A 297 18.90 2.25 6.45
CA ALA A 297 18.85 1.04 7.28
C ALA A 297 17.86 0.04 6.69
N GLY A 298 18.31 -1.18 6.37
CA GLY A 298 17.43 -2.18 5.78
C GLY A 298 18.14 -3.44 5.26
N PRO A 299 17.37 -4.41 4.77
CA PRO A 299 15.92 -4.50 4.90
C PRO A 299 15.51 -4.88 6.34
N VAL A 300 14.35 -4.42 6.80
CA VAL A 300 13.78 -4.86 8.09
C VAL A 300 13.25 -6.30 7.98
N ILE A 301 12.69 -6.66 6.82
CA ILE A 301 12.22 -8.01 6.49
C ILE A 301 12.87 -8.42 5.16
N ASP A 302 13.54 -9.57 5.15
CA ASP A 302 14.14 -10.16 3.97
C ASP A 302 13.55 -11.55 3.74
N LEU A 303 12.67 -11.67 2.73
CA LEU A 303 11.98 -12.94 2.43
C LEU A 303 12.79 -13.84 1.50
N ARG A 304 14.06 -13.51 1.22
CA ARG A 304 14.96 -14.42 0.49
C ARG A 304 15.33 -15.61 1.38
N PRO A 305 15.69 -16.77 0.80
CA PRO A 305 16.21 -17.89 1.56
C PRO A 305 17.36 -17.47 2.49
N GLY A 306 17.25 -17.78 3.78
CA GLY A 306 18.22 -17.38 4.82
C GLY A 306 18.07 -15.94 5.37
N GLY A 307 17.10 -15.17 4.90
CA GLY A 307 16.83 -13.80 5.37
C GLY A 307 16.04 -13.73 6.68
N ALA A 308 15.39 -14.82 7.08
CA ALA A 308 14.75 -15.00 8.37
C ALA A 308 15.63 -15.85 9.31
N PRO A 309 15.59 -15.61 10.64
CA PRO A 309 16.33 -16.42 11.60
C PRO A 309 15.90 -17.89 11.60
N ASP A 310 16.84 -18.82 11.81
CA ASP A 310 16.56 -20.26 11.82
C ASP A 310 15.52 -20.66 12.89
N TRP A 311 15.50 -19.95 14.03
CA TRP A 311 14.57 -20.23 15.12
C TRP A 311 13.11 -19.93 14.75
N LEU A 312 12.86 -19.12 13.71
CA LEU A 312 11.50 -18.84 13.24
C LEU A 312 10.81 -20.09 12.70
N TYR A 313 11.57 -21.10 12.28
CA TYR A 313 11.05 -22.38 11.79
C TYR A 313 10.13 -23.08 12.81
N ILE A 314 10.37 -22.90 14.10
CA ILE A 314 9.55 -23.50 15.18
C ILE A 314 8.10 -22.99 15.14
N TRP A 315 7.88 -21.81 14.54
CA TRP A 315 6.58 -21.13 14.47
C TRP A 315 5.87 -21.31 13.13
N GLU A 316 6.32 -22.22 12.25
CA GLU A 316 5.77 -22.33 10.88
C GLU A 316 4.28 -22.73 10.82
N ASN A 317 3.72 -23.24 11.92
CA ASN A 317 2.34 -23.75 12.01
C ASN A 317 1.45 -22.99 13.02
N ASP A 318 1.97 -21.90 13.62
CA ASP A 318 1.20 -21.02 14.52
C ASP A 318 0.53 -19.88 13.73
#